data_AF-A0AA91U679-F1
#
_entry.id   AF-A0AA91U679-F1
#
_cell.length_a   1.000
_cell.length_b   1.000
_cell.length_c   1.000
_cell.angle_alpha   90.00
_cell.angle_beta   90.00
_cell.angle_gamma   90.00
#
_symmetry.space_group_name_H-M   'P 1'
#
loop_
_entity.id
_entity.type
_entity.pdbx_description
1 polymer ?
#
loop_
_entity_poly.entity_id
_entity_poly.type
_entity_poly.pdbx_seq_one_letter_code
_entity_poly.pdbx_strand_id
1 'polypeptide(L)'
;MNQYNPPIIHGQDHEVFCLAGCLVPQQAYQVSPLKSAIFLVLENLFGCHEVLLGVEDHPATWPSKGLVAVSMQATRHGSYLLGEDSQVMTPQNFESLCHLPVSRVSSMDTVMGVEQWLELCPFPPLKRFVYQVLGVPAVGCSFFNLPASARHHHCYPGGLAEHSLEVAQSVYAASGCFPEHERWLAAVAGLLHDLGKVRSFHPDGSRTETGYLVSHELLGLELALPALAQLDTHWPDGANALRYLFDWILRPKQQRPLMPIALTIRQADVMSAAASNRQRAFSKLPAWQTFAKDQGPGPTSSYWLPSPP
;
A
#
# COMPACT_ATOMS: atom_id res chain seq x y z
N MET A 1 30.97 -11.86 56.16
CA MET A 1 29.64 -11.61 55.56
C MET A 1 29.81 -10.45 54.59
N ASN A 2 30.09 -10.76 53.31
CA ASN A 2 30.18 -9.73 52.28
C ASN A 2 28.75 -9.37 51.85
N GLN A 3 28.32 -8.15 52.17
CA GLN A 3 27.07 -7.58 51.68
C GLN A 3 27.18 -7.43 50.16
N TYR A 4 26.42 -8.25 49.45
CA TYR A 4 26.23 -8.14 48.01
C TYR A 4 25.25 -6.98 47.80
N ASN A 5 25.77 -5.79 47.50
CA ASN A 5 24.92 -4.71 47.01
C ASN A 5 24.54 -5.06 45.55
N PRO A 6 23.25 -5.15 45.21
CA PRO A 6 22.86 -5.31 43.82
C PRO A 6 23.32 -4.08 43.02
N PRO A 7 23.69 -4.24 41.74
CA PRO A 7 24.10 -3.12 40.91
C PRO A 7 22.97 -2.10 40.83
N ILE A 8 23.29 -0.86 41.17
CA ILE A 8 22.43 0.29 40.94
C ILE A 8 22.29 0.43 39.43
N ILE A 9 21.10 0.12 38.91
CA ILE A 9 20.74 0.41 37.52
C ILE A 9 20.61 1.92 37.44
N HIS A 10 21.62 2.58 36.86
CA HIS A 10 21.50 3.97 36.46
C HIS A 10 20.37 4.04 35.42
N GLY A 11 19.30 4.78 35.75
CA GLY A 11 18.17 5.02 34.88
C GLY A 11 18.68 5.52 33.53
N GLN A 12 18.56 4.67 32.51
CA GLN A 12 18.50 5.15 31.15
C GLN A 12 17.07 5.66 30.98
N ASP A 13 16.92 6.93 30.63
CA ASP A 13 15.62 7.52 30.34
C ASP A 13 14.85 6.59 29.39
N HIS A 14 13.78 5.99 29.90
CA HIS A 14 12.91 5.13 29.13
C HIS A 14 12.08 6.03 28.22
N GLU A 15 12.60 6.34 27.04
CA GLU A 15 11.85 7.13 26.06
C GLU A 15 10.61 6.34 25.63
N VAL A 16 9.45 6.86 26.01
CA VAL A 16 8.14 6.34 25.58
C VAL A 16 7.91 6.79 24.14
N PHE A 17 7.63 5.85 23.25
CA PHE A 17 7.31 6.15 21.86
C PHE A 17 6.11 5.34 21.36
N CYS A 18 5.43 5.88 20.35
CA CYS A 18 4.33 5.18 19.69
C CYS A 18 4.87 4.13 18.73
N LEU A 19 4.61 2.86 19.01
CA LEU A 19 4.91 1.74 18.14
C LEU A 19 3.66 1.35 17.36
N ALA A 20 3.75 1.40 16.03
CA ALA A 20 2.71 0.92 15.12
C ALA A 20 3.24 -0.20 14.22
N GLY A 21 2.39 -1.17 13.92
CA GLY A 21 2.74 -2.32 13.10
C GLY A 21 1.58 -3.28 12.92
N CYS A 22 1.86 -4.46 12.40
CA CYS A 22 0.90 -5.53 12.19
C CYS A 22 1.34 -6.80 12.93
N LEU A 23 0.36 -7.58 13.37
CA LEU A 23 0.60 -8.89 13.98
C LEU A 23 -0.43 -9.91 13.50
N VAL A 24 -0.13 -11.19 13.72
CA VAL A 24 -1.09 -12.28 13.55
C VAL A 24 -1.72 -12.56 14.92
N PRO A 25 -3.04 -12.36 15.11
CA PRO A 25 -3.67 -12.46 16.43
C PRO A 25 -3.46 -13.78 17.17
N GLN A 26 -3.26 -14.86 16.42
CA GLN A 26 -2.99 -16.20 16.97
C GLN A 26 -1.71 -16.23 17.84
N GLN A 27 -0.75 -15.33 17.59
CA GLN A 27 0.47 -15.21 18.37
C GLN A 27 0.21 -14.61 19.77
N ALA A 28 -0.87 -13.86 19.95
CA ALA A 28 -1.20 -13.20 21.21
C ALA A 28 -1.69 -14.15 22.33
N TYR A 29 -2.05 -15.38 21.98
CA TYR A 29 -2.59 -16.34 22.95
C TYR A 29 -1.50 -17.13 23.69
N GLN A 30 -0.21 -16.92 23.39
CA GLN A 30 0.87 -17.53 24.15
C GLN A 30 1.20 -16.67 25.39
N VAL A 31 0.66 -17.06 26.53
CA VAL A 31 1.01 -16.48 27.83
C VAL A 31 2.31 -17.11 28.32
N SER A 32 3.30 -16.30 28.67
CA SER A 32 4.53 -16.79 29.27
C SER A 32 4.25 -17.31 30.69
N PRO A 33 4.42 -18.62 30.96
CA PRO A 33 4.14 -19.19 32.28
C PRO A 33 5.13 -18.70 33.36
N LEU A 34 6.25 -18.08 32.96
CA LEU A 34 7.28 -17.60 33.88
C LEU A 34 7.09 -16.15 34.33
N LYS A 35 6.32 -15.34 33.59
CA LYS A 35 6.24 -13.88 33.80
C LYS A 35 4.82 -13.33 33.90
N SER A 36 3.78 -14.17 33.76
CA SER A 36 2.38 -13.72 33.70
C SER A 36 2.19 -12.55 32.72
N ALA A 37 2.77 -12.69 31.53
CA ALA A 37 2.80 -11.66 30.49
C ALA A 37 2.49 -12.27 29.13
N ILE A 38 1.93 -11.47 28.22
CA ILE A 38 1.66 -11.84 26.84
C ILE A 38 2.84 -11.41 25.99
N PHE A 39 3.33 -12.33 25.16
CA PHE A 39 4.40 -12.06 24.21
C PHE A 39 3.79 -11.82 22.83
N LEU A 40 4.06 -10.65 22.26
CA LEU A 40 3.65 -10.28 20.90
C LEU A 40 4.87 -10.08 20.02
N VAL A 41 4.77 -10.53 18.78
CA VAL A 41 5.68 -10.13 17.71
C VAL A 41 4.92 -9.19 16.80
N LEU A 42 5.32 -7.93 16.80
CA LEU A 42 4.83 -6.92 15.90
C LEU A 42 5.80 -6.77 14.74
N GLU A 43 5.29 -6.69 13.52
CA GLU A 43 6.11 -6.41 12.35
C GLU A 43 5.62 -5.14 11.66
N ASN A 44 6.55 -4.26 11.33
CA ASN A 44 6.31 -3.08 10.51
C ASN A 44 7.37 -3.00 9.40
N LEU A 45 7.42 -1.90 8.65
CA LEU A 45 8.41 -1.77 7.58
C LEU A 45 9.83 -1.82 8.14
N PHE A 46 10.04 -1.32 9.36
CA PHE A 46 11.37 -1.26 10.00
C PHE A 46 11.79 -2.57 10.69
N GLY A 47 10.99 -3.64 10.56
CA GLY A 47 11.32 -4.98 11.03
C GLY A 47 10.39 -5.52 12.10
N CYS A 48 10.86 -6.58 12.77
CA CYS A 48 10.14 -7.26 13.84
C CYS A 48 10.50 -6.68 15.20
N HIS A 49 9.49 -6.48 16.04
CA HIS A 49 9.59 -5.93 17.38
C HIS A 49 8.92 -6.92 18.34
N GLU A 50 9.69 -7.39 19.31
CA GLU A 50 9.19 -8.26 20.38
C GLU A 50 8.68 -7.39 21.52
N VAL A 51 7.38 -7.51 21.81
CA VAL A 51 6.68 -6.71 22.80
C VAL A 51 6.12 -7.59 23.91
N LEU A 52 6.35 -7.19 25.16
CA LEU A 52 5.73 -7.80 26.33
C LEU A 52 4.59 -6.92 26.83
N LEU A 53 3.43 -7.53 27.07
CA LEU A 53 2.24 -6.89 27.63
C LEU A 53 1.78 -7.58 28.92
N GLY A 54 1.06 -6.84 29.78
CA GLY A 54 0.32 -7.43 30.89
C GLY A 54 -0.80 -8.34 30.39
N VAL A 55 -1.22 -9.33 31.19
CA VAL A 55 -2.32 -10.26 30.81
C VAL A 55 -3.66 -9.52 30.77
N GLU A 56 -3.81 -8.51 31.62
CA GLU A 56 -4.89 -7.54 31.66
C GLU A 56 -5.04 -6.74 30.36
N ASP A 57 -3.96 -6.63 29.58
CA ASP A 57 -3.91 -5.85 28.34
C ASP A 57 -4.24 -6.71 27.11
N HIS A 58 -4.65 -7.97 27.30
CA HIS A 58 -5.05 -8.83 26.19
C HIS A 58 -6.30 -8.27 25.50
N PRO A 59 -6.24 -7.94 24.20
CA PRO A 59 -7.42 -7.57 23.44
C PRO A 59 -8.21 -8.83 23.08
N ALA A 60 -9.19 -9.19 23.92
CA ALA A 60 -10.04 -10.37 23.74
C ALA A 60 -10.87 -10.37 22.44
N THR A 61 -10.92 -9.25 21.71
CA THR A 61 -11.79 -9.00 20.55
C THR A 61 -11.09 -9.17 19.19
N TRP A 62 -9.83 -9.60 19.15
CA TRP A 62 -9.11 -9.73 17.88
C TRP A 62 -9.66 -10.85 16.98
N PRO A 63 -9.69 -10.63 15.65
CA PRO A 63 -10.12 -11.64 14.70
C PRO A 63 -9.20 -12.87 14.77
N SER A 64 -9.77 -14.07 14.58
CA SER A 64 -9.03 -15.33 14.68
C SER A 64 -8.12 -15.60 13.48
N LYS A 65 -8.19 -14.81 12.41
CA LYS A 65 -7.40 -14.94 11.17
C LYS A 65 -7.06 -13.58 10.59
N GLY A 66 -5.98 -13.54 9.82
CA GLY A 66 -5.52 -12.34 9.11
C GLY A 66 -4.51 -11.52 9.90
N LEU A 67 -4.08 -10.41 9.31
CA LEU A 67 -3.23 -9.42 9.95
C LEU A 67 -4.09 -8.33 10.58
N VAL A 68 -3.70 -7.91 11.77
CA VAL A 68 -4.34 -6.79 12.47
C VAL A 68 -3.29 -5.71 12.64
N ALA A 69 -3.59 -4.51 12.16
CA ALA A 69 -2.81 -3.34 12.49
C ALA A 69 -3.06 -2.98 13.94
N VAL A 70 -2.00 -2.68 14.67
CA VAL A 70 -2.07 -2.23 16.05
C VAL A 70 -1.13 -1.06 16.30
N SER A 71 -1.46 -0.26 17.30
CA SER A 71 -0.65 0.84 17.79
C SER A 71 -0.64 0.82 19.30
N MET A 72 0.50 1.09 19.92
CA MET A 72 0.64 1.16 21.38
C MET A 72 1.78 2.11 21.76
N GLN A 73 1.76 2.61 23.00
CA GLN A 73 2.94 3.22 23.60
C GLN A 73 3.88 2.11 24.08
N ALA A 74 5.17 2.26 23.80
CA ALA A 74 6.16 1.29 24.19
C ALA A 74 7.44 1.98 24.71
N THR A 75 8.09 1.32 25.66
CA THR A 75 9.42 1.67 26.16
C THR A 75 10.43 0.59 25.84
N ARG A 76 11.67 1.00 25.53
CA ARG A 76 12.74 0.07 25.19
C ARG A 76 13.45 -0.44 26.45
N HIS A 77 13.49 -1.76 26.61
CA HIS A 77 14.18 -2.45 27.70
C HIS A 77 15.13 -3.52 27.14
N GLY A 78 16.37 -3.12 26.85
CA GLY A 78 17.35 -3.99 26.21
C GLY A 78 16.92 -4.36 24.79
N SER A 79 16.75 -5.67 24.54
CA SER A 79 16.32 -6.21 23.25
C SER A 79 14.80 -6.28 23.06
N TYR A 80 14.02 -6.02 24.11
CA TYR A 80 12.56 -6.13 24.09
C TYR A 80 11.91 -4.76 24.29
N LEU A 81 10.65 -4.66 23.86
CA LEU A 81 9.79 -3.51 24.15
C LEU A 81 8.78 -3.90 25.22
N LEU A 82 8.52 -3.00 26.17
CA LEU A 82 7.42 -3.12 27.12
C LEU A 82 6.30 -2.21 26.64
N GLY A 83 5.09 -2.74 26.50
CA GLY A 83 3.92 -1.89 26.27
C GLY A 83 3.57 -1.12 27.56
N GLU A 84 3.29 0.17 27.43
CA GLU A 84 2.87 1.01 28.56
C GLU A 84 1.37 1.35 28.50
N ASP A 85 0.78 1.58 29.67
CA ASP A 85 -0.57 2.14 29.85
C ASP A 85 -1.75 1.40 29.19
N SER A 86 -1.63 0.08 29.07
CA SER A 86 -2.79 -0.83 28.96
C SER A 86 -3.73 -0.68 27.76
N GLN A 87 -3.32 -0.10 26.63
CA GLN A 87 -4.20 -0.05 25.44
C GLN A 87 -3.45 -0.32 24.13
N VAL A 88 -3.33 -1.60 23.78
CA VAL A 88 -3.12 -1.94 22.37
C VAL A 88 -4.35 -1.51 21.58
N MET A 89 -4.19 -0.49 20.77
CA MET A 89 -5.26 0.03 19.94
C MET A 89 -5.25 -0.65 18.57
N THR A 90 -6.43 -0.85 18.00
CA THR A 90 -6.58 -1.18 16.58
C THR A 90 -6.92 0.12 15.84
N PRO A 91 -5.94 0.78 15.17
CA PRO A 91 -6.20 2.05 14.51
C PRO A 91 -7.29 1.88 13.46
N GLN A 92 -8.31 2.75 13.53
CA GLN A 92 -9.33 2.87 12.50
C GLN A 92 -8.93 3.86 11.41
N ASN A 93 -7.94 4.71 11.72
CA ASN A 93 -7.40 5.71 10.83
C ASN A 93 -5.88 5.54 10.73
N PHE A 94 -5.38 5.46 9.50
CA PHE A 94 -3.95 5.45 9.20
C PHE A 94 -3.44 6.84 8.77
N GLU A 95 -2.23 7.19 9.21
CA GLU A 95 -1.53 8.44 8.85
C GLU A 95 -0.24 8.20 8.05
N SER A 96 0.14 6.93 7.90
CA SER A 96 1.21 6.45 7.02
C SER A 96 0.95 4.98 6.70
N LEU A 97 1.84 4.39 5.90
CA LEU A 97 1.91 2.99 5.51
C LEU A 97 3.05 2.27 6.25
N CYS A 98 3.77 2.96 7.14
CA CYS A 98 4.93 2.43 7.86
C CYS A 98 4.59 1.23 8.76
N HIS A 99 3.33 1.09 9.18
CA HIS A 99 2.86 -0.03 9.99
C HIS A 99 2.66 -1.32 9.18
N LEU A 100 2.75 -1.28 7.85
CA LEU A 100 2.65 -2.49 7.04
C LEU A 100 3.86 -3.41 7.32
N PRO A 101 3.67 -4.73 7.40
CA PRO A 101 4.75 -5.65 7.75
C PRO A 101 5.70 -5.87 6.56
N VAL A 102 7.01 -5.71 6.78
CA VAL A 102 8.03 -5.83 5.74
C VAL A 102 8.02 -7.20 5.05
N SER A 103 7.71 -8.29 5.76
CA SER A 103 7.61 -9.65 5.21
C SER A 103 6.42 -9.86 4.25
N ARG A 104 5.51 -8.89 4.16
CA ARG A 104 4.29 -9.00 3.35
C ARG A 104 4.22 -8.00 2.21
N VAL A 105 5.30 -7.24 1.99
CA VAL A 105 5.46 -6.34 0.85
C VAL A 105 6.65 -6.83 0.04
N SER A 106 6.58 -6.72 -1.29
CA SER A 106 7.68 -7.18 -2.14
C SER A 106 8.86 -6.21 -2.17
N SER A 107 8.59 -4.91 -1.95
CA SER A 107 9.58 -3.84 -2.04
C SER A 107 9.26 -2.73 -1.04
N MET A 108 10.14 -2.53 -0.06
CA MET A 108 10.06 -1.38 0.83
C MET A 108 10.20 -0.07 0.05
N ASP A 109 11.07 -0.03 -0.95
CA ASP A 109 11.31 1.15 -1.78
C ASP A 109 10.03 1.62 -2.48
N THR A 110 9.19 0.68 -2.94
CA THR A 110 7.91 1.02 -3.57
C THR A 110 6.92 1.60 -2.56
N VAL A 111 6.85 1.05 -1.34
CA VAL A 111 6.01 1.61 -0.27
C VAL A 111 6.48 3.02 0.09
N MET A 112 7.79 3.21 0.25
CA MET A 112 8.38 4.52 0.54
C MET A 112 8.24 5.50 -0.63
N GLY A 113 8.27 5.03 -1.87
CA GLY A 113 7.99 5.84 -3.04
C GLY A 113 6.55 6.39 -3.04
N VAL A 114 5.58 5.59 -2.63
CA VAL A 114 4.19 6.04 -2.44
C VAL A 114 4.09 7.04 -1.29
N GLU A 115 4.70 6.76 -0.13
CA GLU A 115 4.76 7.69 1.01
C GLU A 115 5.33 9.06 0.60
N GLN A 116 6.52 9.07 0.01
CA GLN A 116 7.20 10.29 -0.41
C GLN A 116 6.39 11.07 -1.45
N TRP A 117 5.74 10.37 -2.37
CA TRP A 117 4.87 11.01 -3.35
C TRP A 117 3.63 11.64 -2.69
N LEU A 118 3.01 10.95 -1.73
CA LEU A 118 1.87 11.46 -0.97
C LEU A 118 2.26 12.66 -0.11
N GLU A 119 3.47 12.73 0.44
CA GLU A 119 3.93 13.89 1.22
C GLU A 119 3.98 15.20 0.43
N LEU A 120 4.10 15.11 -0.91
CA LEU A 120 3.99 16.28 -1.79
C LEU A 120 2.55 16.78 -1.95
N CYS A 121 1.54 16.00 -1.54
CA CYS A 121 0.13 16.37 -1.65
C CYS A 121 -0.25 17.44 -0.61
N PRO A 122 -0.68 18.64 -1.05
CA PRO A 122 -1.04 19.73 -0.15
C PRO A 122 -2.45 19.55 0.44
N PHE A 123 -3.16 18.47 0.12
CA PHE A 123 -4.54 18.23 0.54
C PHE A 123 -4.61 17.08 1.56
N PRO A 124 -4.62 17.38 2.88
CA PRO A 124 -4.70 16.36 3.93
C PRO A 124 -5.85 15.35 3.78
N PRO A 125 -7.07 15.74 3.34
CA PRO A 125 -8.16 14.78 3.13
C PRO A 125 -7.82 13.71 2.07
N LEU A 126 -7.07 14.05 1.01
CA LEU A 126 -6.65 13.08 0.00
C LEU A 126 -5.54 12.15 0.48
N LYS A 127 -4.56 12.69 1.25
CA LYS A 127 -3.55 11.84 1.89
C LYS A 127 -4.21 10.80 2.80
N ARG A 128 -5.12 11.27 3.68
CA ARG A 128 -5.89 10.41 4.57
C ARG A 128 -6.74 9.39 3.81
N PHE A 129 -7.36 9.78 2.70
CA PHE A 129 -8.11 8.87 1.85
C PHE A 129 -7.23 7.72 1.36
N VAL A 130 -6.03 8.00 0.84
CA VAL A 130 -5.11 6.95 0.37
C VAL A 130 -4.64 6.07 1.53
N TYR A 131 -4.28 6.65 2.68
CA TYR A 131 -3.89 5.88 3.87
C TYR A 131 -5.03 5.00 4.39
N GLN A 132 -6.30 5.42 4.30
CA GLN A 132 -7.43 4.58 4.68
C GLN A 132 -7.70 3.42 3.72
N VAL A 133 -7.22 3.51 2.47
CA VAL A 133 -7.34 2.41 1.51
C VAL A 133 -6.15 1.46 1.65
N LEU A 134 -4.93 1.98 1.51
CA LEU A 134 -3.70 1.18 1.44
C LEU A 134 -3.15 0.83 2.82
N GLY A 135 -3.52 1.56 3.88
CA GLY A 135 -3.13 1.25 5.25
C GLY A 135 -3.87 0.03 5.83
N VAL A 136 -4.99 -0.39 5.23
CA VAL A 136 -5.68 -1.62 5.64
C VAL A 136 -4.79 -2.82 5.30
N PRO A 137 -4.30 -3.62 6.27
CA PRO A 137 -3.25 -4.61 6.01
C PRO A 137 -3.62 -5.63 4.93
N ALA A 138 -4.88 -6.08 4.89
CA ALA A 138 -5.36 -7.02 3.87
C ALA A 138 -5.32 -6.44 2.44
N VAL A 139 -5.44 -5.12 2.31
CA VAL A 139 -5.41 -4.40 1.03
C VAL A 139 -3.98 -4.00 0.69
N GLY A 140 -3.32 -3.25 1.59
CA GLY A 140 -1.96 -2.74 1.40
C GLY A 140 -0.95 -3.83 1.10
N CYS A 141 -0.89 -4.89 1.93
CA CYS A 141 0.07 -5.98 1.73
C CYS A 141 -0.11 -6.61 0.34
N SER A 142 -1.36 -6.85 -0.08
CA SER A 142 -1.66 -7.40 -1.40
C SER A 142 -1.29 -6.42 -2.51
N PHE A 143 -1.61 -5.14 -2.37
CA PHE A 143 -1.32 -4.11 -3.36
C PHE A 143 0.19 -3.97 -3.61
N PHE A 144 1.00 -3.99 -2.55
CA PHE A 144 2.47 -3.90 -2.61
C PHE A 144 3.18 -5.23 -2.88
N ASN A 145 2.44 -6.33 -3.11
CA ASN A 145 3.03 -7.65 -3.32
C ASN A 145 2.54 -8.34 -4.60
N LEU A 146 1.34 -8.03 -5.10
CA LEU A 146 0.81 -8.64 -6.31
C LEU A 146 1.44 -8.07 -7.59
N PRO A 147 1.42 -8.83 -8.70
CA PRO A 147 1.79 -8.32 -10.02
C PRO A 147 0.68 -7.43 -10.61
N ALA A 148 1.04 -6.47 -11.46
CA ALA A 148 0.04 -5.64 -12.16
C ALA A 148 -0.68 -6.42 -13.27
N SER A 149 -0.05 -7.45 -13.84
CA SER A 149 -0.66 -8.26 -14.88
C SER A 149 -0.19 -9.71 -14.79
N ALA A 150 -0.98 -10.64 -15.34
CA ALA A 150 -0.65 -12.06 -15.28
C ALA A 150 0.65 -12.40 -16.03
N ARG A 151 0.89 -11.75 -17.18
CA ARG A 151 2.01 -12.10 -18.08
C ARG A 151 2.50 -10.92 -18.96
N HIS A 152 2.03 -9.70 -18.71
CA HIS A 152 2.33 -8.51 -19.53
C HIS A 152 3.23 -7.53 -18.76
N HIS A 153 2.86 -6.26 -18.69
CA HIS A 153 3.61 -5.23 -17.98
C HIS A 153 3.60 -5.52 -16.47
N HIS A 154 4.72 -5.19 -15.81
CA HIS A 154 4.84 -5.31 -14.36
C HIS A 154 4.34 -6.65 -13.78
N CYS A 155 4.59 -7.76 -14.48
CA CYS A 155 4.08 -9.10 -14.15
C CYS A 155 4.93 -9.85 -13.11
N TYR A 156 5.40 -9.14 -12.09
CA TYR A 156 6.26 -9.66 -11.02
C TYR A 156 5.77 -9.18 -9.65
N PRO A 157 6.15 -9.83 -8.53
CA PRO A 157 5.74 -9.40 -7.20
C PRO A 157 6.05 -7.93 -6.92
N GLY A 158 5.05 -7.17 -6.45
CA GLY A 158 5.13 -5.72 -6.22
C GLY A 158 4.90 -4.85 -7.46
N GLY A 159 4.82 -5.44 -8.65
CA GLY A 159 4.63 -4.71 -9.90
C GLY A 159 3.31 -3.93 -9.97
N LEU A 160 2.27 -4.35 -9.23
CA LEU A 160 1.02 -3.60 -9.13
C LEU A 160 1.23 -2.20 -8.55
N ALA A 161 1.89 -2.09 -7.40
CA ALA A 161 2.14 -0.81 -6.75
C ALA A 161 3.12 0.07 -7.55
N GLU A 162 4.14 -0.53 -8.18
CA GLU A 162 5.07 0.18 -9.05
C GLU A 162 4.33 0.82 -10.24
N HIS A 163 3.57 0.02 -10.99
CA HIS A 163 2.74 0.50 -12.10
C HIS A 163 1.77 1.61 -11.67
N SER A 164 1.05 1.39 -10.58
CA SER A 164 0.13 2.37 -10.02
C SER A 164 0.80 3.70 -9.67
N LEU A 165 2.01 3.67 -9.09
CA LEU A 165 2.76 4.87 -8.76
C LEU A 165 3.22 5.61 -10.03
N GLU A 166 3.70 4.90 -11.05
CA GLU A 166 4.05 5.48 -12.35
C GLU A 166 2.85 6.19 -13.00
N VAL A 167 1.67 5.57 -12.95
CA VAL A 167 0.42 6.16 -13.46
C VAL A 167 0.07 7.43 -12.69
N ALA A 168 0.11 7.39 -11.36
CA ALA A 168 -0.19 8.55 -10.52
C ALA A 168 0.74 9.74 -10.81
N GLN A 169 2.05 9.49 -10.88
CA GLN A 169 3.07 10.49 -11.20
C GLN A 169 2.88 11.06 -12.61
N SER A 170 2.61 10.19 -13.59
CA SER A 170 2.37 10.60 -14.98
C SER A 170 1.11 11.44 -15.13
N VAL A 171 0.02 11.08 -14.46
CA VAL A 171 -1.21 11.87 -14.40
C VAL A 171 -0.93 13.25 -13.83
N TYR A 172 -0.23 13.33 -12.69
CA TYR A 172 0.08 14.62 -12.06
C TYR A 172 0.96 15.51 -12.94
N ALA A 173 1.96 14.93 -13.63
CA ALA A 173 2.87 15.65 -14.52
C ALA A 173 2.18 16.13 -15.81
N ALA A 174 1.36 15.27 -16.44
CA ALA A 174 0.69 15.59 -17.70
C ALA A 174 -0.50 16.55 -17.56
N SER A 175 -0.99 16.78 -16.34
CA SER A 175 -2.19 17.59 -16.05
C SER A 175 -1.90 19.02 -15.62
N GLY A 176 -0.70 19.56 -15.90
CA GLY A 176 -0.28 20.90 -15.45
C GLY A 176 -1.18 22.08 -15.88
N CYS A 177 -2.06 21.89 -16.87
CA CYS A 177 -3.04 22.90 -17.30
C CYS A 177 -4.31 22.95 -16.42
N PHE A 178 -4.50 22.01 -15.50
CA PHE A 178 -5.65 21.95 -14.59
C PHE A 178 -5.33 22.56 -13.22
N PRO A 179 -6.35 23.01 -12.45
CA PRO A 179 -6.16 23.42 -11.06
C PRO A 179 -5.54 22.31 -10.19
N GLU A 180 -4.76 22.70 -9.20
CA GLU A 180 -3.98 21.76 -8.37
C GLU A 180 -4.82 20.66 -7.69
N HIS A 181 -6.02 21.00 -7.20
CA HIS A 181 -6.91 20.02 -6.56
C HIS A 181 -7.43 18.97 -7.55
N GLU A 182 -7.76 19.35 -8.78
CA GLU A 182 -8.16 18.39 -9.82
C GLU A 182 -7.00 17.45 -10.17
N ARG A 183 -5.77 17.99 -10.27
CA ARG A 183 -4.56 17.23 -10.55
C ARG A 183 -4.32 16.13 -9.51
N TRP A 184 -4.45 16.48 -8.22
CA TRP A 184 -4.30 15.50 -7.14
C TRP A 184 -5.45 14.51 -7.07
N LEU A 185 -6.70 14.93 -7.31
CA LEU A 185 -7.84 14.00 -7.42
C LEU A 185 -7.63 12.96 -8.53
N ALA A 186 -7.23 13.41 -9.73
CA ALA A 186 -6.96 12.52 -10.85
C ALA A 186 -5.75 11.61 -10.58
N ALA A 187 -4.70 12.13 -9.95
CA ALA A 187 -3.51 11.34 -9.64
C ALA A 187 -3.77 10.28 -8.57
N VAL A 188 -4.55 10.60 -7.53
CA VAL A 188 -5.01 9.63 -6.51
C VAL A 188 -5.91 8.56 -7.13
N ALA A 189 -6.82 8.95 -8.03
CA ALA A 189 -7.61 7.98 -8.79
C ALA A 189 -6.73 7.10 -9.70
N GLY A 190 -5.67 7.67 -10.28
CA GLY A 190 -4.66 6.93 -11.05
C GLY A 190 -3.85 5.94 -10.20
N LEU A 191 -3.44 6.32 -8.99
CA LEU A 191 -2.75 5.42 -8.05
C LEU A 191 -3.60 4.18 -7.73
N LEU A 192 -4.91 4.37 -7.55
CA LEU A 192 -5.84 3.33 -7.14
C LEU A 192 -6.64 2.70 -8.28
N HIS A 193 -6.35 3.05 -9.55
CA HIS A 193 -7.17 2.63 -10.69
C HIS A 193 -7.27 1.10 -10.81
N ASP A 194 -6.19 0.42 -10.44
CA ASP A 194 -6.03 -1.03 -10.51
C ASP A 194 -6.23 -1.74 -9.16
N LEU A 195 -6.71 -1.04 -8.13
CA LEU A 195 -6.79 -1.52 -6.75
C LEU A 195 -7.49 -2.88 -6.62
N GLY A 196 -8.53 -3.14 -7.41
CA GLY A 196 -9.27 -4.40 -7.32
C GLY A 196 -8.51 -5.63 -7.81
N LYS A 197 -7.30 -5.47 -8.38
CA LYS A 197 -6.39 -6.60 -8.62
C LYS A 197 -6.02 -7.32 -7.32
N VAL A 198 -6.08 -6.63 -6.17
CA VAL A 198 -6.01 -7.20 -4.82
C VAL A 198 -6.98 -8.36 -4.60
N ARG A 199 -8.17 -8.32 -5.22
CA ARG A 199 -9.18 -9.39 -5.14
C ARG A 199 -9.24 -10.26 -6.39
N SER A 200 -8.55 -9.86 -7.46
CA SER A 200 -8.65 -10.51 -8.77
C SER A 200 -7.50 -11.46 -9.06
N PHE A 201 -6.34 -11.29 -8.42
CA PHE A 201 -5.15 -12.10 -8.65
C PHE A 201 -4.66 -12.84 -7.41
N HIS A 202 -4.05 -14.00 -7.65
CA HIS A 202 -3.17 -14.68 -6.73
C HIS A 202 -1.73 -14.13 -6.86
N PRO A 203 -0.84 -14.41 -5.88
CA PRO A 203 0.56 -13.98 -5.93
C PRO A 203 1.36 -14.47 -7.15
N ASP A 204 0.96 -15.59 -7.75
CA ASP A 204 1.58 -16.12 -8.97
C ASP A 204 1.06 -15.46 -10.26
N GLY A 205 0.20 -14.45 -10.15
CA GLY A 205 -0.42 -13.73 -11.27
C GLY A 205 -1.59 -14.46 -11.93
N SER A 206 -1.96 -15.65 -11.46
CA SER A 206 -3.19 -16.31 -11.89
C SER A 206 -4.42 -15.56 -11.34
N ARG A 207 -5.54 -15.64 -12.07
CA ARG A 207 -6.80 -15.01 -11.64
C ARG A 207 -7.50 -15.85 -10.58
N THR A 208 -8.04 -15.19 -9.56
CA THR A 208 -8.99 -15.78 -8.61
C THR A 208 -10.32 -16.06 -9.31
N GLU A 209 -11.19 -16.85 -8.71
CA GLU A 209 -12.55 -17.07 -9.21
C GLU A 209 -13.28 -15.74 -9.37
N THR A 210 -13.19 -14.86 -8.36
CA THR A 210 -13.76 -13.51 -8.41
C THR A 210 -13.17 -12.69 -9.57
N GLY A 211 -11.87 -12.79 -9.84
CA GLY A 211 -11.19 -12.10 -10.95
C GLY A 211 -11.59 -12.60 -12.34
N TYR A 212 -12.20 -13.78 -12.45
CA TYR A 212 -12.83 -14.25 -13.69
C TYR A 212 -14.27 -13.75 -13.85
N LEU A 213 -14.96 -13.47 -12.75
CA LEU A 213 -16.39 -13.14 -12.72
C LEU A 213 -16.67 -11.64 -12.68
N VAL A 214 -15.82 -10.87 -12.01
CA VAL A 214 -16.03 -9.46 -11.67
C VAL A 214 -14.82 -8.66 -12.13
N SER A 215 -15.07 -7.49 -12.72
CA SER A 215 -13.99 -6.62 -13.16
C SER A 215 -13.24 -6.02 -11.98
N HIS A 216 -11.92 -5.82 -12.13
CA HIS A 216 -11.08 -5.30 -11.07
C HIS A 216 -11.38 -3.82 -10.78
N GLU A 217 -11.92 -3.07 -11.73
CA GLU A 217 -12.34 -1.69 -11.52
C GLU A 217 -13.51 -1.62 -10.51
N LEU A 218 -14.48 -2.54 -10.63
CA LEU A 218 -15.61 -2.60 -9.69
C LEU A 218 -15.14 -3.04 -8.30
N LEU A 219 -14.29 -4.07 -8.23
CA LEU A 219 -13.71 -4.54 -6.97
C LEU A 219 -12.82 -3.46 -6.32
N GLY A 220 -12.15 -2.64 -7.12
CA GLY A 220 -11.37 -1.50 -6.65
C GLY A 220 -12.26 -0.43 -5.99
N LEU A 221 -13.38 -0.10 -6.64
CA LEU A 221 -14.36 0.80 -6.04
C LEU A 221 -14.91 0.26 -4.71
N GLU A 222 -15.26 -1.03 -4.64
CA GLU A 222 -15.71 -1.68 -3.40
C GLU A 222 -14.69 -1.56 -2.27
N LEU A 223 -13.40 -1.75 -2.57
CA LEU A 223 -12.31 -1.59 -1.61
C LEU A 223 -12.14 -0.14 -1.14
N ALA A 224 -12.44 0.83 -2.00
CA ALA A 224 -12.33 2.26 -1.69
C ALA A 224 -13.56 2.83 -0.95
N LEU A 225 -14.71 2.13 -0.94
CA LEU A 225 -15.96 2.65 -0.35
C LEU A 225 -15.83 3.14 1.10
N PRO A 226 -15.17 2.42 2.04
CA PRO A 226 -15.02 2.90 3.41
C PRO A 226 -14.27 4.24 3.50
N ALA A 227 -13.20 4.38 2.72
CA ALA A 227 -12.42 5.62 2.66
C ALA A 227 -13.20 6.76 1.97
N LEU A 228 -14.00 6.46 0.95
CA LEU A 228 -14.89 7.43 0.31
C LEU A 228 -15.96 7.94 1.30
N ALA A 229 -16.53 7.07 2.12
CA ALA A 229 -17.51 7.44 3.13
C ALA A 229 -16.90 8.35 4.21
N GLN A 230 -15.63 8.11 4.60
CA GLN A 230 -14.92 9.04 5.48
C GLN A 230 -14.63 10.37 4.78
N LEU A 231 -14.19 10.34 3.51
CA LEU A 231 -13.94 11.55 2.75
C LEU A 231 -15.20 12.41 2.59
N ASP A 232 -16.39 11.81 2.46
CA ASP A 232 -17.67 12.55 2.42
C ASP A 232 -17.86 13.45 3.64
N THR A 233 -17.38 13.05 4.81
CA THR A 233 -17.54 13.84 6.05
C THR A 233 -16.65 15.09 6.09
N HIS A 234 -15.58 15.12 5.29
CA HIS A 234 -14.57 16.18 5.32
C HIS A 234 -14.50 17.00 4.02
N TRP A 235 -14.76 16.36 2.88
CA TRP A 235 -14.78 16.97 1.56
C TRP A 235 -15.76 16.23 0.63
N PRO A 236 -17.09 16.46 0.78
CA PRO A 236 -18.12 15.81 -0.02
C PRO A 236 -17.91 15.92 -1.54
N ASP A 237 -17.48 17.09 -2.00
CA ASP A 237 -17.28 17.35 -3.43
C ASP A 237 -16.07 16.59 -3.99
N GLY A 238 -14.97 16.51 -3.24
CA GLY A 238 -13.80 15.69 -3.60
C GLY A 238 -14.12 14.19 -3.61
N ALA A 239 -14.96 13.73 -2.68
CA ALA A 239 -15.44 12.35 -2.67
C ALA A 239 -16.31 12.06 -3.91
N ASN A 240 -17.18 12.98 -4.32
CA ASN A 240 -17.94 12.87 -5.57
C ASN A 240 -17.05 12.89 -6.81
N ALA A 241 -16.00 13.72 -6.82
CA ALA A 241 -15.02 13.73 -7.91
C ALA A 241 -14.28 12.40 -8.02
N LEU A 242 -13.83 11.80 -6.91
CA LEU A 242 -13.21 10.47 -6.93
C LEU A 242 -14.18 9.39 -7.41
N ARG A 243 -15.44 9.40 -6.94
CA ARG A 243 -16.48 8.49 -7.46
C ARG A 243 -16.68 8.63 -8.97
N TYR A 244 -16.71 9.88 -9.45
CA TYR A 244 -16.82 10.15 -10.89
C TYR A 244 -15.61 9.60 -11.66
N LEU A 245 -14.40 9.81 -11.15
CA LEU A 245 -13.17 9.29 -11.78
C LEU A 245 -13.14 7.76 -11.79
N PHE A 246 -13.53 7.10 -10.69
CA PHE A 246 -13.63 5.64 -10.65
C PHE A 246 -14.74 5.10 -11.56
N ASP A 247 -15.92 5.73 -11.63
CA ASP A 247 -16.96 5.36 -12.59
C ASP A 247 -16.48 5.52 -14.03
N TRP A 248 -15.71 6.58 -14.31
CA TRP A 248 -15.14 6.82 -15.63
C TRP A 248 -14.12 5.74 -16.03
N ILE A 249 -13.27 5.29 -15.10
CA ILE A 249 -12.33 4.19 -15.32
C ILE A 249 -13.10 2.88 -15.58
N LEU A 250 -14.12 2.59 -14.76
CA LEU A 250 -14.95 1.39 -14.87
C LEU A 250 -15.76 1.34 -16.18
N ARG A 251 -16.33 2.47 -16.60
CA ARG A 251 -17.22 2.58 -17.77
C ARG A 251 -16.91 3.85 -18.56
N PRO A 252 -15.82 3.88 -19.35
CA PRO A 252 -15.53 5.03 -20.19
C PRO A 252 -16.66 5.19 -21.23
N LYS A 253 -17.27 6.38 -21.25
CA LYS A 253 -18.36 6.70 -22.19
C LYS A 253 -17.79 7.19 -23.51
N GLN A 254 -18.57 7.06 -24.59
CA GLN A 254 -18.20 7.63 -25.89
C GLN A 254 -18.19 9.17 -25.87
N GLN A 255 -18.91 9.77 -24.92
CA GLN A 255 -18.96 11.22 -24.71
C GLN A 255 -17.71 11.69 -23.95
N ARG A 256 -17.36 12.97 -24.10
CA ARG A 256 -16.27 13.57 -23.32
C ARG A 256 -16.59 13.52 -21.82
N PRO A 257 -15.60 13.29 -20.94
CA PRO A 257 -15.83 13.30 -19.52
C PRO A 257 -16.18 14.71 -19.03
N LEU A 258 -17.03 14.78 -17.99
CA LEU A 258 -17.40 16.00 -17.27
C LEU A 258 -16.18 16.63 -16.58
N MET A 259 -15.24 15.79 -16.12
CA MET A 259 -13.90 16.22 -15.72
C MET A 259 -12.91 15.84 -16.83
N PRO A 260 -12.51 16.76 -17.72
CA PRO A 260 -11.60 16.47 -18.84
C PRO A 260 -10.28 15.82 -18.39
N ILE A 261 -9.81 16.12 -17.17
CA ILE A 261 -8.61 15.53 -16.59
C ILE A 261 -8.68 14.00 -16.47
N ALA A 262 -9.87 13.39 -16.42
CA ALA A 262 -10.04 11.93 -16.37
C ALA A 262 -9.41 11.20 -17.57
N LEU A 263 -9.24 11.88 -18.70
CA LEU A 263 -8.55 11.34 -19.89
C LEU A 263 -7.07 11.04 -19.62
N THR A 264 -6.44 11.76 -18.69
CA THR A 264 -5.02 11.59 -18.36
C THR A 264 -4.74 10.23 -17.73
N ILE A 265 -5.70 9.67 -16.96
CA ILE A 265 -5.52 8.38 -16.26
C ILE A 265 -5.33 7.25 -17.26
N ARG A 266 -6.24 7.12 -18.23
CA ARG A 266 -6.14 6.09 -19.27
C ARG A 266 -4.89 6.24 -20.12
N GLN A 267 -4.51 7.48 -20.42
CA GLN A 267 -3.30 7.75 -21.19
C GLN A 267 -2.04 7.33 -20.42
N ALA A 268 -1.98 7.65 -19.12
CA ALA A 268 -0.88 7.29 -18.24
C ALA A 268 -0.76 5.77 -18.05
N ASP A 269 -1.87 5.07 -17.85
CA ASP A 269 -1.94 3.60 -17.78
C ASP A 269 -1.34 2.96 -19.04
N VAL A 270 -1.86 3.32 -20.22
CA VAL A 270 -1.34 2.80 -21.50
C VAL A 270 0.14 3.10 -21.69
N MET A 271 0.60 4.30 -21.30
CA MET A 271 2.01 4.70 -21.41
C MET A 271 2.92 3.88 -20.50
N SER A 272 2.58 3.71 -19.22
CA SER A 272 3.34 2.89 -18.27
C SER A 272 3.41 1.44 -18.75
N ALA A 273 2.27 0.86 -19.16
CA ALA A 273 2.23 -0.49 -19.71
C ALA A 273 3.09 -0.66 -20.97
N ALA A 274 3.02 0.29 -21.91
CA ALA A 274 3.80 0.25 -23.15
C ALA A 274 5.31 0.41 -22.89
N ALA A 275 5.70 1.29 -21.95
CA ALA A 275 7.09 1.51 -21.57
C ALA A 275 7.69 0.25 -20.91
N SER A 276 6.98 -0.36 -19.96
CA SER A 276 7.38 -1.60 -19.29
C SER A 276 7.56 -2.75 -20.29
N ASN A 277 6.60 -2.94 -21.21
CA ASN A 277 6.70 -3.95 -22.26
C ASN A 277 7.89 -3.70 -23.20
N ARG A 278 8.14 -2.44 -23.59
CA ARG A 278 9.30 -2.06 -24.39
C ARG A 278 10.61 -2.40 -23.67
N GLN A 279 10.75 -2.01 -22.41
CA GLN A 279 11.94 -2.30 -21.61
C GLN A 279 12.19 -3.80 -21.51
N ARG A 280 11.13 -4.58 -21.25
CA ARG A 280 11.20 -6.05 -21.22
C ARG A 280 11.65 -6.63 -22.57
N ALA A 281 11.13 -6.12 -23.68
CA ALA A 281 11.51 -6.57 -25.03
C ALA A 281 13.00 -6.37 -25.34
N PHE A 282 13.63 -5.32 -24.78
CA PHE A 282 15.06 -5.05 -24.95
C PHE A 282 15.95 -5.65 -23.85
N SER A 283 15.40 -6.08 -22.71
CA SER A 283 16.17 -6.52 -21.53
C SER A 283 17.18 -7.64 -21.78
N LYS A 284 16.96 -8.49 -22.80
CA LYS A 284 17.83 -9.62 -23.15
C LYS A 284 18.60 -9.41 -24.46
N LEU A 285 18.47 -8.24 -25.08
CA LEU A 285 19.11 -7.92 -26.35
C LEU A 285 20.41 -7.15 -26.11
N PRO A 286 21.42 -7.29 -26.98
CA PRO A 286 22.63 -6.49 -26.90
C PRO A 286 22.34 -4.99 -27.03
N ALA A 287 23.15 -4.14 -26.38
CA ALA A 287 22.96 -2.68 -26.38
C ALA A 287 22.97 -2.03 -27.78
N TRP A 288 23.59 -2.67 -28.77
CA TRP A 288 23.61 -2.19 -30.15
C TRP A 288 22.32 -2.50 -30.94
N GLN A 289 21.47 -3.39 -30.43
CA GLN A 289 20.25 -3.78 -31.12
C GLN A 289 19.15 -2.75 -30.89
N THR A 290 18.67 -2.13 -31.97
CA THR A 290 17.70 -1.03 -31.92
C THR A 290 16.27 -1.46 -32.18
N PHE A 291 16.04 -2.70 -32.63
CA PHE A 291 14.69 -3.25 -32.86
C PHE A 291 14.43 -4.47 -31.99
N ALA A 292 13.25 -4.52 -31.38
CA ALA A 292 12.79 -5.65 -30.59
C ALA A 292 11.35 -6.02 -30.95
N LYS A 293 11.02 -7.31 -30.83
CA LYS A 293 9.65 -7.81 -30.91
C LYS A 293 9.30 -8.47 -29.59
N ASP A 294 8.11 -8.16 -29.08
CA ASP A 294 7.53 -8.88 -27.95
C ASP A 294 6.42 -9.80 -28.44
N GLN A 295 6.60 -11.11 -28.22
CA GLN A 295 5.59 -12.14 -28.46
C GLN A 295 4.91 -12.59 -27.16
N GLY A 296 4.90 -11.73 -26.14
CA GLY A 296 4.11 -11.92 -24.94
C GLY A 296 2.61 -12.13 -25.25
N PRO A 297 1.80 -12.48 -24.24
CA PRO A 297 0.39 -12.87 -24.41
C PRO A 297 -0.58 -11.75 -24.82
N GLY A 298 -0.06 -10.66 -25.39
CA GLY A 298 -0.81 -9.54 -25.95
C GLY A 298 -0.67 -9.51 -27.47
N PRO A 299 -1.20 -8.46 -28.13
CA PRO A 299 -0.93 -8.25 -29.54
C PRO A 299 0.58 -8.14 -29.77
N THR A 300 1.07 -8.82 -30.80
CA THR A 300 2.49 -8.78 -31.17
C THR A 300 2.92 -7.33 -31.35
N SER A 301 3.86 -6.90 -30.51
CA SER A 301 4.32 -5.52 -30.48
C SER A 301 5.75 -5.45 -31.00
N SER A 302 6.03 -4.46 -31.83
CA SER A 302 7.37 -4.17 -32.32
C SER A 302 7.81 -2.82 -31.79
N TYR A 303 9.04 -2.75 -31.30
CA TYR A 303 9.61 -1.56 -30.72
C TYR A 303 10.90 -1.19 -31.45
N TRP A 304 11.14 0.12 -31.54
CA TRP A 304 12.36 0.70 -32.07
C TRP A 304 12.95 1.67 -31.05
N LEU A 305 14.24 1.57 -30.75
CA LEU A 305 15.01 2.50 -29.92
C LEU A 305 15.95 3.32 -30.83
N PRO A 306 15.73 4.64 -30.98
CA PRO A 306 16.70 5.48 -31.65
C PRO A 306 17.96 5.62 -30.80
N SER A 307 19.13 5.72 -31.44
CA SER A 307 20.39 6.03 -30.75
C SER A 307 20.38 7.47 -30.22
N PRO A 308 20.98 7.74 -29.05
CA PRO A 308 21.19 9.11 -28.60
C PRO A 308 22.11 9.86 -29.58
N PRO A 309 21.98 11.19 -29.69
CA PRO A 309 22.83 12.02 -30.52
C PRO A 309 24.30 12.02 -30.07
#